data_AF-A0A3D3XNN4-F1
#
_entry.id   AF-A0A3D3XNN4-F1
#
_cell.length_a   1.000
_cell.length_b   1.000
_cell.length_c   1.000
_cell.angle_alpha   90.00
_cell.angle_beta   90.00
_cell.angle_gamma   90.00
#
_symmetry.space_group_name_H-M   'P 1'
#
loop_
_entity.id
_entity.type
_entity.pdbx_description
1 polymer ?
#
loop_
_entity_poly.entity_id
_entity_poly.type
_entity_poly.pdbx_seq_one_letter_code
_entity_poly.pdbx_strand_id
1 'polypeptide(L)'
;PFELADEPLENGTRARELPDKLGHFVVAYGYLVTVKDTKTIKGDRMNFATFIDQDGEFLDSVYFPNIAAQFPFRGKGIYRVQGRVVEEFGFYSIEASALYKVAMVPDPRYEDTMAREKDNYSKASNTKKRGRRSAD
;
A
#
# COMPACT_ATOMS: atom_id res chain seq x y z
N PRO A 1 -6.05 -13.48 8.57
CA PRO A 1 -5.66 -12.98 7.22
C PRO A 1 -4.25 -13.41 6.81
N PHE A 2 -3.29 -13.47 7.73
CA PHE A 2 -1.89 -13.80 7.46
C PHE A 2 -1.65 -15.22 6.91
N GLU A 3 -2.52 -16.17 7.23
CA GLU A 3 -2.47 -17.54 6.70
C GLU A 3 -2.71 -17.64 5.19
N LEU A 4 -3.27 -16.58 4.59
CA LEU A 4 -3.53 -16.48 3.16
C LEU A 4 -2.43 -15.71 2.41
N ALA A 5 -1.28 -15.44 3.03
CA ALA A 5 -0.13 -14.88 2.34
C ALA A 5 0.46 -15.93 1.38
N ASP A 6 0.77 -15.52 0.16
CA ASP A 6 1.36 -16.38 -0.89
C ASP A 6 2.88 -16.60 -0.70
N GLU A 7 3.48 -15.86 0.24
CA GLU A 7 4.88 -16.00 0.64
C GLU A 7 5.01 -16.17 2.15
N PRO A 8 6.02 -16.91 2.64
CA PRO A 8 6.32 -17.00 4.07
C PRO A 8 6.62 -15.63 4.68
N LEU A 9 5.97 -15.32 5.81
CA LEU A 9 6.21 -14.08 6.57
C LEU A 9 7.38 -14.26 7.53
N GLU A 10 8.58 -14.47 6.99
CA GLU A 10 9.76 -14.85 7.76
C GLU A 10 10.27 -13.72 8.68
N ASN A 11 10.59 -14.09 9.93
CA ASN A 11 11.29 -13.22 10.90
C ASN A 11 10.65 -11.83 11.08
N GLY A 12 9.33 -11.74 10.92
CA GLY A 12 8.56 -10.52 11.09
C GLY A 12 8.56 -10.03 12.53
N THR A 13 9.14 -8.86 12.77
CA THR A 13 9.07 -8.17 14.07
C THR A 13 7.64 -7.83 14.41
N ARG A 14 7.23 -8.18 15.63
CA ARG A 14 5.92 -7.87 16.21
C ARG A 14 5.93 -6.50 16.87
N ALA A 15 4.75 -5.88 16.99
CA ALA A 15 4.58 -4.59 17.66
C ALA A 15 5.13 -4.60 19.09
N ARG A 16 4.87 -5.70 19.83
CA ARG A 16 5.35 -5.90 21.21
C ARG A 16 6.88 -5.94 21.34
N GLU A 17 7.59 -6.24 20.26
CA GLU A 17 9.06 -6.35 20.25
C GLU A 17 9.75 -5.04 19.85
N LEU A 18 8.99 -4.02 19.42
CA LEU A 18 9.55 -2.73 19.03
C LEU A 18 10.35 -2.06 20.16
N PRO A 19 9.91 -2.08 21.44
CA PRO A 19 10.69 -1.49 22.53
C PRO A 19 12.11 -2.06 22.64
N ASP A 20 12.25 -3.38 22.50
CA ASP A 20 13.54 -4.08 22.59
C ASP A 20 14.42 -3.87 21.34
N LYS A 21 13.82 -3.38 20.25
CA LYS A 21 14.48 -3.16 18.95
C LYS A 21 14.65 -1.67 18.64
N LEU A 22 14.51 -0.78 19.62
CA LEU A 22 14.67 0.66 19.43
C LEU A 22 16.00 1.00 18.74
N GLY A 23 15.92 1.79 17.67
CA GLY A 23 17.08 2.21 16.88
C GLY A 23 17.61 1.16 15.92
N HIS A 24 17.12 -0.09 15.94
CA HIS A 24 17.50 -1.14 15.00
C HIS A 24 16.64 -1.13 13.74
N PHE A 25 17.21 -1.68 12.67
CA PHE A 25 16.49 -1.92 11.42
C PHE A 25 15.74 -3.25 11.50
N VAL A 26 14.45 -3.23 11.20
CA VAL A 26 13.55 -4.37 11.31
C VAL A 26 12.74 -4.58 10.04
N VAL A 27 12.26 -5.81 9.88
CA VAL A 27 11.19 -6.16 8.93
C VAL A 27 9.97 -6.50 9.76
N ALA A 28 8.83 -5.90 9.45
CA ALA A 28 7.55 -6.17 10.08
C ALA A 28 6.49 -6.49 9.03
N TYR A 29 5.50 -7.29 9.42
CA TYR A 29 4.35 -7.61 8.57
C TYR A 29 3.07 -7.20 9.27
N GLY A 30 2.19 -6.52 8.55
CA GLY A 30 0.94 -6.03 9.11
C GLY A 30 -0.17 -5.94 8.08
N TYR A 31 -1.40 -6.19 8.51
CA TYR A 31 -2.60 -5.93 7.74
C TYR A 31 -2.95 -4.43 7.82
N LEU A 32 -3.01 -3.77 6.68
CA LEU A 32 -3.24 -2.32 6.62
C LEU A 32 -4.64 -1.96 7.14
N VAL A 33 -4.68 -1.14 8.18
CA VAL A 33 -5.92 -0.58 8.75
C VAL A 33 -6.25 0.73 8.05
N THR A 34 -5.33 1.69 8.11
CA THR A 34 -5.55 3.03 7.57
C THR A 34 -4.23 3.69 7.18
N VAL A 35 -4.32 4.62 6.23
CA VAL A 35 -3.23 5.50 5.82
C VAL A 35 -3.74 6.93 5.96
N LYS A 36 -3.07 7.72 6.78
CA LYS A 36 -3.26 9.16 6.84
C LYS A 36 -2.32 9.83 5.85
N ASP A 37 -2.89 10.52 4.88
CA ASP A 37 -2.17 11.39 3.97
C ASP A 37 -1.90 12.74 4.62
N THR A 38 -0.63 13.13 4.69
CA THR A 38 -0.23 14.45 5.21
C THR A 38 0.76 15.11 4.27
N LYS A 39 1.07 16.38 4.55
CA LYS A 39 2.08 17.16 3.81
C LYS A 39 3.10 17.71 4.79
N THR A 40 4.37 17.73 4.37
CA THR A 40 5.42 18.46 5.09
C THR A 40 5.19 19.97 4.97
N ILE A 41 5.96 20.75 5.73
CA ILE A 41 5.96 22.23 5.62
C ILE A 41 6.27 22.68 4.18
N LYS A 42 7.07 21.90 3.44
CA LYS A 42 7.41 22.16 2.03
C LYS A 42 6.31 21.75 1.05
N GLY A 43 5.24 21.12 1.53
CA GLY A 43 4.11 20.68 0.73
C GLY A 43 4.23 19.24 0.19
N ASP A 44 5.35 18.56 0.47
CA ASP A 44 5.61 17.20 -0.01
C ASP A 44 4.74 16.18 0.73
N ARG A 45 4.15 15.22 0.00
CA ARG A 45 3.29 14.19 0.60
C ARG A 45 4.11 13.24 1.47
N MET A 46 3.62 12.94 2.66
CA MET A 46 4.12 11.86 3.51
C MET A 46 2.94 11.03 4.05
N ASN A 47 3.22 9.85 4.59
CA ASN A 47 2.19 8.95 5.09
C ASN A 47 2.46 8.52 6.53
N PHE A 48 1.40 8.48 7.33
CA PHE A 48 1.35 7.75 8.60
C PHE A 48 0.40 6.58 8.39
N ALA A 49 0.87 5.36 8.60
CA ALA A 49 0.05 4.17 8.40
C ALA A 49 0.02 3.31 9.65
N THR A 50 -1.18 2.80 9.93
CA THR A 50 -1.47 1.90 11.03
C THR A 50 -1.81 0.54 10.48
N PHE A 51 -1.23 -0.49 11.08
CA PHE A 51 -1.42 -1.89 10.76
C PHE A 51 -1.84 -2.66 12.01
N ILE A 52 -2.45 -3.82 11.78
CA ILE A 52 -2.53 -4.87 12.79
C ILE A 52 -1.45 -5.90 12.44
N ASP A 53 -0.60 -6.29 13.39
CA ASP A 53 0.39 -7.35 13.19
C ASP A 53 -0.22 -8.76 13.34
N GLN A 54 0.59 -9.82 13.27
CA GLN A 54 0.06 -11.19 13.36
C GLN A 54 -0.43 -11.56 14.76
N ASP A 55 -0.06 -10.80 15.80
CA ASP A 55 -0.51 -11.01 17.17
C ASP A 55 -1.80 -10.22 17.48
N GLY A 56 -2.30 -9.43 16.52
CA GLY A 56 -3.47 -8.60 16.69
C GLY A 56 -3.17 -7.20 17.26
N GLU A 57 -1.89 -6.86 17.42
CA GLU A 57 -1.46 -5.61 18.03
C GLU A 57 -1.29 -4.50 16.98
N PHE A 58 -1.49 -3.26 17.41
CA PHE A 58 -1.30 -2.09 16.54
C PHE A 58 0.19 -1.84 16.28
N LEU A 59 0.54 -1.72 15.00
CA LEU A 59 1.87 -1.37 14.54
C LEU A 59 1.77 -0.13 13.65
N ASP A 60 2.45 0.93 14.05
CA ASP A 60 2.48 2.19 13.31
C ASP A 60 3.80 2.38 12.57
N SER A 61 3.72 3.08 11.43
CA SER A 61 4.89 3.44 10.63
C SER A 61 4.72 4.76 9.90
N VAL A 62 5.86 5.40 9.65
CA VAL A 62 5.96 6.72 9.01
C VAL A 62 6.76 6.59 7.72
N TYR A 63 6.23 7.19 6.64
CA TYR A 63 6.84 7.19 5.32
C TYR A 63 7.10 8.62 4.90
N PHE A 64 8.35 9.06 5.00
CA PHE A 64 8.77 10.37 4.53
C PHE A 64 8.63 10.50 3.01
N PRO A 65 8.59 11.73 2.46
CA PRO A 65 8.17 11.94 1.07
C PRO A 65 8.93 11.15 0.00
N ASN A 66 10.24 10.99 0.17
CA ASN A 66 11.05 10.16 -0.71
C ASN A 66 10.58 8.70 -0.73
N ILE A 67 10.22 8.14 0.43
CA ILE A 67 9.75 6.77 0.57
C ILE A 67 8.30 6.64 0.14
N ALA A 68 7.43 7.56 0.55
CA ALA A 68 6.01 7.58 0.17
C ALA A 68 5.80 7.66 -1.35
N ALA A 69 6.67 8.40 -2.05
CA ALA A 69 6.65 8.49 -3.52
C ALA A 69 7.14 7.20 -4.20
N GLN A 70 8.19 6.57 -3.67
CA GLN A 70 8.77 5.35 -4.24
C GLN A 70 7.94 4.10 -3.97
N PHE A 71 7.31 4.03 -2.79
CA PHE A 71 6.58 2.87 -2.32
C PHE A 71 5.13 3.23 -1.93
N PRO A 72 4.28 3.58 -2.90
CA PRO A 72 2.90 3.93 -2.61
C PRO A 72 2.09 2.73 -2.13
N PHE A 73 1.13 2.98 -1.25
CA PHE A 73 0.13 2.01 -0.83
C PHE A 73 -0.76 1.57 -2.01
N ARG A 74 -1.08 0.28 -2.09
CA ARG A 74 -1.85 -0.37 -3.16
C ARG A 74 -3.15 -0.99 -2.64
N GLY A 75 -3.88 -0.22 -1.82
CA GLY A 75 -5.16 -0.62 -1.21
C GLY A 75 -5.01 -1.54 0.01
N LYS A 76 -6.12 -2.11 0.49
CA LYS A 76 -6.13 -3.01 1.66
C LYS A 76 -5.34 -4.30 1.37
N GLY A 77 -4.76 -4.87 2.41
CA GLY A 77 -4.00 -6.11 2.34
C GLY A 77 -2.90 -6.19 3.39
N ILE A 78 -2.11 -7.27 3.32
CA ILE A 78 -0.92 -7.43 4.13
C ILE A 78 0.23 -6.68 3.46
N TYR A 79 1.02 -6.00 4.27
CA TYR A 79 2.22 -5.30 3.84
C TYR A 79 3.42 -5.77 4.64
N ARG A 80 4.55 -5.80 3.95
CA ARG A 80 5.89 -5.92 4.50
C ARG A 80 6.48 -4.53 4.61
N VAL A 81 6.71 -4.09 5.84
CA VAL A 81 7.33 -2.81 6.19
C VAL A 81 8.77 -3.06 6.57
N GLN A 82 9.70 -2.31 5.99
CA GLN A 82 11.12 -2.36 6.36
C GLN A 82 11.57 -0.99 6.82
N GLY A 83 12.22 -0.90 7.96
CA GLY A 83 12.62 0.40 8.48
C GLY A 83 13.27 0.36 9.85
N ARG A 84 13.57 1.54 10.37
CA ARG A 84 14.20 1.70 11.69
C ARG A 84 13.12 1.88 12.75
N VAL A 85 13.25 1.19 13.87
CA VAL A 85 12.38 1.44 15.03
C VAL A 85 12.76 2.76 15.66
N VAL A 86 11.76 3.62 15.86
CA VAL A 86 11.89 4.93 16.50
C VAL A 86 10.86 5.07 17.61
N GLU A 87 11.14 5.94 18.56
CA GLU A 87 10.27 6.22 19.71
C GLU A 87 10.05 7.72 19.82
N GLU A 88 8.79 8.10 20.06
CA GLU A 88 8.39 9.48 20.30
C GLU A 88 7.32 9.51 21.42
N PHE A 89 7.64 10.11 22.56
CA PHE A 89 6.75 10.26 23.73
C PHE A 89 6.16 8.93 24.27
N GLY A 90 6.97 7.88 24.30
CA GLY A 90 6.60 6.53 24.74
C GLY A 90 5.92 5.69 23.66
N PHE A 91 5.76 6.22 22.45
CA PHE A 91 5.13 5.54 21.33
C PHE A 91 6.18 5.02 20.34
N TYR A 92 6.15 3.70 20.08
CA TYR A 92 7.08 3.05 19.16
C TYR A 92 6.47 2.91 17.77
N SER A 93 7.24 3.28 16.74
CA SER A 93 6.84 3.13 15.35
C SER A 93 8.03 2.75 14.47
N ILE A 94 7.75 2.41 13.22
CA ILE A 94 8.78 2.15 12.21
C ILE A 94 8.91 3.35 11.28
N GLU A 95 10.06 4.01 11.29
CA GLU A 95 10.45 4.92 10.20
C GLU A 95 10.78 4.07 8.97
N ALA A 96 9.84 4.02 8.03
CA ALA A 96 9.89 3.12 6.90
C ALA A 96 10.91 3.60 5.86
N SER A 97 11.67 2.63 5.35
CA SER A 97 12.61 2.77 4.23
C SER A 97 12.12 2.07 2.96
N ALA A 98 11.25 1.06 3.10
CA ALA A 98 10.60 0.38 1.99
C ALA A 98 9.25 -0.22 2.41
N LEU A 99 8.36 -0.38 1.43
CA LEU A 99 7.02 -0.95 1.62
C LEU A 99 6.65 -1.83 0.44
N TYR A 100 6.23 -3.05 0.74
CA TYR A 100 5.76 -4.00 -0.27
C TYR A 100 4.41 -4.57 0.13
N LYS A 101 3.48 -4.62 -0.82
CA LYS A 101 2.22 -5.35 -0.62
C LYS A 101 2.50 -6.83 -0.81
N VAL A 102 2.14 -7.63 0.18
CA VAL A 102 2.29 -9.09 0.15
C VAL A 102 1.15 -9.67 -0.71
N ALA A 103 1.51 -10.57 -1.62
CA ALA A 103 0.53 -11.30 -2.43
C ALA A 103 -0.32 -12.21 -1.55
N MET A 104 -1.61 -12.33 -1.87
CA MET A 104 -2.50 -13.28 -1.20
C MET A 104 -2.74 -14.46 -2.11
N VAL A 105 -2.90 -15.65 -1.52
CA VAL A 105 -3.28 -16.87 -2.23
C VAL A 105 -4.57 -16.59 -3.01
N PRO A 106 -4.55 -16.74 -4.35
CA PRO A 106 -5.73 -16.54 -5.16
C PRO A 106 -6.85 -17.50 -4.78
N ASP A 107 -8.09 -17.01 -4.81
CA ASP A 107 -9.26 -17.86 -4.58
C ASP A 107 -9.50 -18.73 -5.83
N PRO A 108 -9.53 -20.08 -5.71
CA PRO A 108 -9.70 -20.99 -6.84
C PRO A 108 -10.94 -20.73 -7.70
N ARG A 109 -11.96 -20.04 -7.16
CA ARG A 109 -13.18 -19.66 -7.89
C ARG A 109 -12.94 -18.56 -8.94
N TYR A 110 -11.82 -17.85 -8.85
CA TYR A 110 -11.46 -16.74 -9.73
C TYR A 110 -10.25 -17.06 -10.62
N GLU A 111 -9.75 -18.30 -10.59
CA GLU A 111 -8.61 -18.77 -11.39
C GLU A 111 -8.92 -18.93 -12.89
N ASP A 112 -10.13 -18.58 -13.35
CA ASP A 112 -10.56 -18.76 -14.74
C ASP A 112 -11.15 -17.46 -15.32
N THR A 113 -10.33 -16.67 -16.04
CA THR A 113 -10.74 -15.75 -17.13
C THR A 113 -9.54 -15.19 -17.91
N MET A 114 -8.61 -16.04 -18.37
CA MET A 114 -7.87 -15.75 -19.61
C MET A 114 -8.72 -16.21 -20.81
N ALA A 115 -9.86 -15.54 -21.07
CA ALA A 115 -10.57 -15.50 -22.37
C ALA A 115 -12.00 -14.96 -22.17
N ARG A 116 -12.18 -13.65 -22.25
CA ARG A 116 -13.38 -13.12 -22.91
C ARG A 116 -12.90 -12.30 -24.09
N GLU A 117 -13.29 -12.75 -25.28
CA GLU A 117 -13.13 -12.03 -26.53
C GLU A 117 -13.65 -10.60 -26.38
N LYS A 118 -13.06 -9.70 -27.17
CA LYS A 118 -13.48 -8.31 -27.31
C LYS A 118 -14.99 -8.23 -27.46
N ASP A 119 -15.68 -7.72 -26.44
CA ASP A 119 -17.06 -7.30 -26.60
C ASP A 119 -17.11 -6.20 -27.68
N ASN A 120 -17.71 -6.55 -28.82
CA ASN A 120 -17.97 -5.69 -29.97
C ASN A 120 -19.00 -4.60 -29.61
N TYR A 121 -18.66 -3.67 -28.71
CA TYR A 121 -19.42 -2.43 -28.55
C TYR A 121 -19.02 -1.43 -29.64
N SER A 122 -19.23 -1.80 -30.89
CA SER A 122 -19.36 -0.85 -31.99
C SER A 122 -20.75 -0.21 -31.92
N LYS A 123 -20.89 0.93 -31.25
CA LYS A 123 -21.96 1.89 -31.55
C LYS A 123 -21.38 3.27 -31.78
N ALA A 124 -21.01 3.46 -33.05
CA ALA A 124 -21.04 4.70 -33.83
C ALA A 124 -21.21 6.03 -33.06
N SER A 125 -20.11 6.73 -32.82
CA SER A 125 -20.16 8.19 -32.68
C SER A 125 -20.23 8.79 -34.08
N ASN A 126 -21.44 9.16 -34.49
CA ASN A 126 -21.72 9.85 -35.74
C ASN A 126 -21.12 11.28 -35.66
N THR A 127 -19.89 11.47 -36.13
CA THR A 127 -19.25 12.79 -36.23
C THR A 127 -19.97 13.60 -37.32
N LYS A 128 -21.00 14.36 -36.94
CA LYS A 128 -21.56 15.40 -37.81
C LYS A 128 -20.51 16.49 -38.02
N LYS A 129 -19.86 16.44 -39.19
CA LYS A 129 -19.14 17.54 -39.85
C LYS A 129 -19.93 18.85 -39.70
N ARG A 130 -19.44 19.79 -38.88
CA ARG A 130 -19.80 21.21 -39.00
C ARG A 130 -18.96 21.81 -40.12
N GLY A 131 -19.47 21.71 -41.35
CA GLY A 131 -19.03 22.58 -42.44
C GLY A 131 -19.72 23.93 -42.28
N ARG A 132 -19.00 24.97 -41.84
CA ARG A 132 -19.43 26.36 -42.01
C ARG A 132 -18.66 26.89 -43.22
N ARG A 133 -19.41 27.12 -44.30
CA ARG A 133 -18.95 27.79 -45.51
C ARG A 133 -18.72 29.28 -45.20
N SER A 134 -17.67 29.83 -45.80
CA SER A 134 -17.37 31.27 -45.90
C SER A 134 -18.16 31.92 -47.05
N ALA A 135 -18.15 33.27 -47.07
CA ALA A 135 -18.77 34.24 -48.00
C ALA A 135 -20.23 34.59 -47.66
N ASP A 136 -20.65 35.86 -47.59
CA ASP A 136 -20.15 37.15 -48.10
C ASP A 136 -20.36 38.23 -47.01
#